data_AF-A0A9D0X789-F1
#
_entry.id   AF-A0A9D0X789-F1
#
_cell.length_a   1.000
_cell.length_b   1.000
_cell.length_c   1.000
_cell.angle_alpha   90.00
_cell.angle_beta   90.00
_cell.angle_gamma   90.00
#
_symmetry.space_group_name_H-M   'P 1'
#
loop_
_entity.id
_entity.type
_entity.pdbx_description
1 polymer ?
#
loop_
_entity_poly.entity_id
_entity_poly.type
_entity_poly.pdbx_seq_one_letter_code
_entity_poly.pdbx_strand_id
1 'polypeptide(L)'
;MSVKLHFHGAAGTVTGSCYRIVHPAGQFLIDCGLFQGNKSVRALNFKPQPFAADELDFMLLTHAHIDHAGLIPLLFRNGFSGPIHSTSPTSGLEEFLLADSAGIQESDTERKNRHRARKGEPPLEPLYTRKDAEEALTHRVQHPYEKWVSPGPGVRFRFWNAGHIIGSASIELEVMDAEDRPVRLLFSGDLGPDEKVFYREPDAPAGFDYIVCESTYGGRNREDYTLAQRREALKREINRAMDRGGNLVIPAFAVERSQELLHDIGTLIKNGEVNPGRVFLDSPLASRVTRVYRDHADMFQDVQLSADELFNDRKFTITESVQESKDINRIRG
;
A
#
# COMPACT_ATOMS: atom_id res chain seq x y z
N MET A 1 -30.94 -13.03 -8.28
CA MET A 1 -29.96 -13.63 -7.36
C MET A 1 -29.68 -12.63 -6.24
N SER A 2 -29.54 -13.02 -4.97
CA SER A 2 -29.16 -12.07 -3.91
C SER A 2 -27.70 -11.63 -4.07
N VAL A 3 -27.34 -10.43 -3.59
CA VAL A 3 -25.94 -10.00 -3.48
C VAL A 3 -25.21 -10.91 -2.49
N LYS A 4 -24.03 -11.42 -2.86
CA LYS A 4 -23.21 -12.31 -2.03
C LYS A 4 -21.80 -11.75 -1.88
N LEU A 5 -21.34 -11.64 -0.64
CA LEU A 5 -19.97 -11.28 -0.30
C LEU A 5 -19.19 -12.54 0.10
N HIS A 6 -18.08 -12.80 -0.59
CA HIS A 6 -17.14 -13.88 -0.28
C HIS A 6 -15.83 -13.29 0.26
N PHE A 7 -15.31 -13.92 1.32
CA PHE A 7 -14.03 -13.59 1.93
C PHE A 7 -12.99 -14.63 1.50
N HIS A 8 -12.04 -14.24 0.66
CA HIS A 8 -11.01 -15.15 0.14
C HIS A 8 -9.66 -14.98 0.82
N GLY A 9 -9.48 -13.89 1.58
CA GLY A 9 -8.34 -13.65 2.44
C GLY A 9 -8.61 -12.55 3.47
N ALA A 10 -7.59 -12.19 4.26
CA ALA A 10 -7.69 -11.26 5.39
C ALA A 10 -8.81 -11.54 6.42
N ALA A 11 -9.33 -12.78 6.48
CA ALA A 11 -10.29 -13.21 7.50
C ALA A 11 -9.58 -14.08 8.55
N GLY A 12 -9.44 -13.56 9.77
CA GLY A 12 -8.66 -14.20 10.84
C GLY A 12 -7.14 -14.06 10.68
N THR A 13 -6.69 -13.20 9.75
CA THR A 13 -5.30 -12.82 9.50
C THR A 13 -5.28 -11.39 8.94
N VAL A 14 -4.14 -10.68 9.02
CA VAL A 14 -4.02 -9.28 8.55
C VAL A 14 -3.84 -9.21 7.03
N THR A 15 -3.14 -10.17 6.45
CA THR A 15 -2.59 -10.07 5.09
C THR A 15 -3.39 -10.87 4.06
N GLY A 16 -3.25 -10.50 2.78
CA GLY A 16 -3.86 -11.18 1.66
C GLY A 16 -5.32 -10.77 1.46
N SER A 17 -5.64 -9.49 1.60
CA SER A 17 -6.98 -8.94 1.43
C SER A 17 -7.53 -9.28 0.05
N CYS A 18 -8.67 -9.96 0.01
CA CYS A 18 -9.36 -10.30 -1.24
C CYS A 18 -10.82 -10.63 -0.94
N TYR A 19 -11.71 -9.78 -1.44
CA TYR A 19 -13.15 -9.91 -1.27
C TYR A 19 -13.80 -10.00 -2.65
N ARG A 20 -14.77 -10.90 -2.82
CA ARG A 20 -15.52 -11.03 -4.07
C ARG A 20 -16.99 -10.76 -3.84
N ILE A 21 -17.55 -9.86 -4.61
CA ILE A 21 -18.98 -9.59 -4.63
C ILE A 21 -19.58 -10.25 -5.88
N VAL A 22 -20.65 -11.02 -5.68
CA VAL A 22 -21.44 -11.63 -6.76
C VAL A 22 -22.86 -11.07 -6.68
N HIS A 23 -23.39 -10.58 -7.79
CA HIS A 23 -24.72 -9.97 -7.89
C HIS A 23 -25.42 -10.47 -9.18
N PRO A 24 -26.71 -10.13 -9.43
CA PRO A 24 -27.44 -10.64 -10.59
C PRO A 24 -26.80 -10.42 -11.96
N ALA A 25 -26.02 -9.34 -12.10
CA ALA A 25 -25.48 -8.90 -13.39
C ALA A 25 -23.98 -9.16 -13.55
N GLY A 26 -23.29 -9.72 -12.54
CA GLY A 26 -21.84 -9.87 -12.59
C GLY A 26 -21.17 -10.24 -11.28
N GLN A 27 -19.83 -10.19 -11.30
CA GLN A 27 -18.98 -10.37 -10.14
C GLN A 27 -17.68 -9.56 -10.26
N PHE A 28 -17.22 -9.01 -9.14
CA PHE A 28 -16.04 -8.18 -9.09
C PHE A 28 -15.25 -8.40 -7.80
N LEU A 29 -13.99 -7.96 -7.79
CA LEU A 29 -13.13 -8.01 -6.61
C LEU A 29 -12.99 -6.65 -5.94
N ILE A 30 -12.80 -6.70 -4.63
CA ILE A 30 -12.23 -5.62 -3.83
C ILE A 30 -10.94 -6.15 -3.24
N ASP A 31 -9.83 -5.51 -3.60
CA ASP A 31 -8.47 -5.93 -3.31
C ASP A 31 -8.10 -7.35 -3.85
N CYS A 32 -6.81 -7.53 -4.14
CA CYS A 32 -6.20 -8.81 -4.48
C CYS A 32 -4.76 -8.85 -3.94
N GLY A 33 -4.66 -9.12 -2.66
CA GLY A 33 -3.45 -8.97 -1.87
C GLY A 33 -2.58 -10.21 -1.74
N LEU A 34 -1.26 -10.01 -1.62
CA LEU A 34 -0.30 -11.06 -1.29
C LEU A 34 -0.35 -11.41 0.21
N PHE A 35 -0.36 -12.71 0.53
CA PHE A 35 -0.20 -13.19 1.90
C PHE A 35 1.26 -13.05 2.34
N GLN A 36 1.52 -12.16 3.29
CA GLN A 36 2.81 -11.88 3.89
C GLN A 36 2.98 -12.53 5.28
N GLY A 37 4.22 -12.83 5.68
CA GLY A 37 4.54 -13.35 7.02
C GLY A 37 5.29 -14.68 7.02
N ASN A 38 4.92 -15.58 7.94
CA ASN A 38 5.62 -16.84 8.12
C ASN A 38 5.47 -17.78 6.91
N LYS A 39 6.16 -18.93 6.92
CA LYS A 39 6.17 -19.85 5.77
C LYS A 39 4.78 -20.42 5.45
N SER A 40 3.94 -20.71 6.44
CA SER A 40 2.61 -21.28 6.20
C SER A 40 1.65 -20.26 5.60
N VAL A 41 1.71 -18.99 6.05
CA VAL A 41 0.92 -17.89 5.47
C VAL A 41 1.35 -17.63 4.03
N ARG A 42 2.66 -17.52 3.76
CA ARG A 42 3.16 -17.32 2.39
C ARG A 42 2.85 -18.46 1.43
N ALA A 43 2.67 -19.68 1.94
CA ALA A 43 2.27 -20.83 1.11
C ALA A 43 0.84 -20.69 0.56
N LEU A 44 0.00 -19.84 1.16
CA LEU A 44 -1.35 -19.57 0.67
C LEU A 44 -1.36 -18.91 -0.71
N ASN A 45 -0.32 -18.12 -1.03
CA ASN A 45 -0.19 -17.48 -2.35
C ASN A 45 -0.10 -18.48 -3.50
N PHE A 46 0.33 -19.72 -3.24
CA PHE A 46 0.50 -20.75 -4.27
C PHE A 46 -0.72 -21.67 -4.40
N LYS A 47 -1.79 -21.44 -3.62
CA LYS A 47 -3.04 -22.17 -3.78
C LYS A 47 -3.79 -21.65 -5.00
N PRO A 48 -4.57 -22.51 -5.69
CA PRO A 48 -5.46 -22.05 -6.76
C PRO A 48 -6.40 -20.95 -6.25
N GLN A 49 -6.65 -19.94 -7.08
CA GLN A 49 -7.65 -18.92 -6.77
C GLN A 49 -9.04 -19.59 -6.67
N PRO A 50 -9.85 -19.22 -5.66
CA PRO A 50 -11.16 -19.84 -5.41
C PRO A 50 -12.28 -19.32 -6.33
N PHE A 51 -11.89 -18.65 -7.43
CA PHE A 51 -12.77 -18.07 -8.45
C PHE A 51 -12.04 -18.08 -9.79
N ALA A 52 -12.81 -18.02 -10.87
CA ALA A 52 -12.29 -17.91 -12.22
C ALA A 52 -11.99 -16.43 -12.52
N ALA A 53 -10.74 -16.12 -12.88
CA ALA A 53 -10.28 -14.74 -13.05
C ALA A 53 -10.87 -14.07 -14.30
N ASP A 54 -11.15 -14.86 -15.34
CA ASP A 54 -11.78 -14.46 -16.60
C ASP A 54 -13.29 -14.19 -16.50
N GLU A 55 -13.93 -14.57 -15.38
CA GLU A 55 -15.32 -14.24 -15.10
C GLU A 55 -15.51 -12.93 -14.29
N LEU A 56 -14.43 -12.26 -13.89
CA LEU A 56 -14.49 -11.01 -13.13
C LEU A 56 -14.65 -9.81 -14.07
N ASP A 57 -15.63 -8.96 -13.79
CA ASP A 57 -15.93 -7.80 -14.63
C ASP A 57 -14.93 -6.66 -14.44
N PHE A 58 -14.54 -6.40 -13.18
CA PHE A 58 -13.61 -5.35 -12.78
C PHE A 58 -13.08 -5.62 -11.37
N MET A 59 -12.15 -4.78 -10.92
CA MET A 59 -11.66 -4.77 -9.55
C MET A 59 -11.60 -3.35 -9.00
N LEU A 60 -11.88 -3.21 -7.71
CA LEU A 60 -11.71 -1.97 -6.96
C LEU A 60 -10.55 -2.16 -5.99
N LEU A 61 -9.60 -1.23 -5.95
CA LEU A 61 -8.44 -1.28 -5.07
C LEU A 61 -8.53 -0.18 -4.01
N THR A 62 -8.45 -0.57 -2.74
CA THR A 62 -8.47 0.36 -1.61
C THR A 62 -7.20 1.19 -1.56
N HIS A 63 -6.04 0.54 -1.63
CA HIS A 63 -4.74 1.20 -1.59
C HIS A 63 -3.62 0.28 -2.10
N ALA A 64 -2.42 0.84 -2.29
CA ALA A 64 -1.34 0.20 -3.03
C ALA A 64 -0.46 -0.78 -2.22
N HIS A 65 -0.72 -1.02 -0.92
CA HIS A 65 0.08 -1.98 -0.18
C HIS A 65 0.00 -3.39 -0.79
N ILE A 66 1.10 -4.13 -0.73
CA ILE A 66 1.24 -5.43 -1.40
C ILE A 66 0.31 -6.50 -0.82
N ASP A 67 -0.14 -6.38 0.42
CA ASP A 67 -1.18 -7.24 0.98
C ASP A 67 -2.61 -6.85 0.60
N HIS A 68 -2.79 -5.83 -0.25
CA HIS A 68 -4.04 -5.46 -0.93
C HIS A 68 -3.93 -5.52 -2.46
N ALA A 69 -2.74 -5.29 -3.02
CA ALA A 69 -2.51 -5.23 -4.47
C ALA A 69 -1.59 -6.35 -5.03
N GLY A 70 -0.88 -7.06 -4.16
CA GLY A 70 0.27 -7.87 -4.56
C GLY A 70 -0.02 -9.18 -5.29
N LEU A 71 -1.27 -9.59 -5.44
CA LEU A 71 -1.69 -10.71 -6.31
C LEU A 71 -2.36 -10.26 -7.60
N ILE A 72 -2.52 -8.94 -7.82
CA ILE A 72 -3.04 -8.41 -9.08
C ILE A 72 -2.28 -8.97 -10.30
N PRO A 73 -0.93 -9.01 -10.34
CA PRO A 73 -0.22 -9.58 -11.50
C PRO A 73 -0.57 -11.07 -11.75
N LEU A 74 -0.77 -11.85 -10.68
CA LEU A 74 -1.21 -13.25 -10.81
C LEU A 74 -2.64 -13.35 -11.36
N LEU A 75 -3.51 -12.40 -10.99
CA LEU A 75 -4.88 -12.33 -11.49
C LEU A 75 -4.91 -12.17 -13.03
N PHE A 76 -4.08 -11.27 -13.58
CA PHE A 76 -3.92 -11.11 -15.03
C PHE A 76 -3.32 -12.34 -15.70
N ARG A 77 -2.29 -12.93 -15.10
CA ARG A 77 -1.70 -14.20 -15.57
C ARG A 77 -2.74 -15.33 -15.67
N ASN A 78 -3.75 -15.31 -14.80
CA ASN A 78 -4.83 -16.30 -14.75
C ASN A 78 -6.03 -15.97 -15.65
N GLY A 79 -5.98 -14.88 -16.43
CA GLY A 79 -6.98 -14.58 -17.47
C GLY A 79 -7.90 -13.40 -17.17
N PHE A 80 -7.71 -12.67 -16.07
CA PHE A 80 -8.42 -11.41 -15.87
C PHE A 80 -7.98 -10.36 -16.89
N SER A 81 -8.93 -9.62 -17.45
CA SER A 81 -8.69 -8.55 -18.43
C SER A 81 -9.57 -7.32 -18.19
N GLY A 82 -10.17 -7.21 -17.01
CA GLY A 82 -11.05 -6.10 -16.63
C GLY A 82 -10.28 -4.91 -16.06
N PRO A 83 -10.93 -3.75 -15.91
CA PRO A 83 -10.31 -2.55 -15.37
C PRO A 83 -10.04 -2.66 -13.86
N ILE A 84 -8.97 -1.99 -13.44
CA ILE A 84 -8.60 -1.80 -12.02
C ILE A 84 -8.93 -0.37 -11.63
N HIS A 85 -9.96 -0.17 -10.81
CA HIS A 85 -10.36 1.15 -10.35
C HIS A 85 -9.65 1.50 -9.04
N SER A 86 -8.92 2.60 -9.04
CA SER A 86 -8.24 3.12 -7.85
C SER A 86 -8.17 4.65 -7.88
N THR A 87 -7.69 5.27 -6.81
CA THR A 87 -7.40 6.71 -6.81
C THR A 87 -6.12 7.00 -7.60
N SER A 88 -5.96 8.26 -8.07
CA SER A 88 -4.74 8.65 -8.81
C SER A 88 -3.44 8.34 -8.05
N PRO A 89 -3.29 8.67 -6.75
CA PRO A 89 -2.05 8.37 -6.05
C PRO A 89 -1.83 6.87 -5.84
N THR A 90 -2.88 6.10 -5.55
CA THR A 90 -2.79 4.63 -5.48
C THR A 90 -2.29 4.06 -6.81
N SER A 91 -2.84 4.52 -7.93
CA SER A 91 -2.37 4.14 -9.27
C SER A 91 -0.91 4.51 -9.55
N GLY A 92 -0.42 5.64 -9.02
CA GLY A 92 1.00 6.01 -9.14
C GLY A 92 1.91 5.13 -8.29
N LEU A 93 1.45 4.71 -7.11
CA LEU A 93 2.19 3.78 -6.25
C LEU A 93 2.22 2.35 -6.83
N GLU A 94 1.13 1.89 -7.45
CA GLU A 94 1.02 0.57 -8.08
C GLU A 94 2.16 0.32 -9.10
N GLU A 95 2.53 1.34 -9.88
CA GLU A 95 3.61 1.27 -10.88
C GLU A 95 4.93 0.77 -10.28
N PHE A 96 5.29 1.29 -9.11
CA PHE A 96 6.55 0.95 -8.48
C PHE A 96 6.45 -0.30 -7.60
N LEU A 97 5.33 -0.47 -6.90
CA LEU A 97 5.16 -1.56 -5.93
C LEU A 97 4.95 -2.91 -6.61
N LEU A 98 4.13 -2.98 -7.66
CA LEU A 98 3.90 -4.23 -8.38
C LEU A 98 5.16 -4.68 -9.13
N ALA A 99 5.88 -3.75 -9.75
CA ALA A 99 7.14 -4.04 -10.43
C ALA A 99 8.25 -4.49 -9.45
N ASP A 100 8.35 -3.87 -8.27
CA ASP A 100 9.30 -4.30 -7.24
C ASP A 100 8.95 -5.68 -6.68
N SER A 101 7.67 -5.90 -6.35
CA SER A 101 7.18 -7.20 -5.88
C SER A 101 7.45 -8.32 -6.89
N ALA A 102 7.19 -8.08 -8.18
CA ALA A 102 7.48 -9.04 -9.25
C ALA A 102 8.97 -9.36 -9.34
N GLY A 103 9.84 -8.35 -9.25
CA GLY A 103 11.29 -8.56 -9.21
C GLY A 103 11.75 -9.40 -8.02
N ILE A 104 11.12 -9.23 -6.86
CA ILE A 104 11.37 -10.07 -5.68
C ILE A 104 10.93 -11.51 -5.94
N GLN A 105 9.76 -11.74 -6.54
CA GLN A 105 9.28 -13.09 -6.88
C GLN A 105 10.24 -13.81 -7.84
N GLU A 106 10.70 -13.13 -8.89
CA GLU A 106 11.68 -13.65 -9.85
C GLU A 106 13.01 -13.98 -9.16
N SER A 107 13.60 -13.03 -8.43
CA SER A 107 14.90 -13.20 -7.77
C SER A 107 14.90 -14.33 -6.73
N ASP A 108 13.83 -14.43 -5.93
CA ASP A 108 13.67 -15.52 -4.96
C ASP A 108 13.55 -16.88 -5.65
N THR A 109 12.87 -16.93 -6.78
CA THR A 109 12.69 -18.16 -7.57
C THR A 109 14.00 -18.58 -8.22
N GLU A 110 14.74 -17.66 -8.83
CA GLU A 110 16.07 -17.91 -9.36
C GLU A 110 17.03 -18.46 -8.28
N ARG A 111 17.02 -17.84 -7.09
CA ARG A 111 17.84 -18.30 -5.97
C ARG A 111 17.50 -19.72 -5.56
N LYS A 112 16.21 -20.07 -5.50
CA LYS A 112 15.75 -21.45 -5.24
C LYS A 112 16.21 -22.38 -6.36
N ASN A 113 16.03 -22.00 -7.62
CA ASN A 113 16.39 -22.81 -8.79
C ASN A 113 17.88 -23.11 -8.86
N ARG A 114 18.77 -22.18 -8.47
CA ARG A 114 20.21 -22.48 -8.32
C ARG A 114 20.51 -23.61 -7.33
N HIS A 115 19.72 -23.72 -6.26
CA HIS A 115 19.85 -24.82 -5.29
C HIS A 115 19.25 -26.12 -5.83
N ARG A 116 18.09 -26.06 -6.49
CA ARG A 116 17.41 -27.21 -7.11
C ARG A 116 18.24 -27.85 -8.22
N ALA A 117 18.87 -27.03 -9.06
CA ALA A 117 19.76 -27.50 -10.13
C ALA A 117 20.93 -28.33 -9.58
N ARG A 118 21.54 -27.92 -8.46
CA ARG A 118 22.59 -28.71 -7.78
C ARG A 118 22.13 -30.06 -7.25
N LYS A 119 20.81 -30.21 -7.03
CA LYS A 119 20.17 -31.45 -6.59
C LYS A 119 19.55 -32.26 -7.73
N GLY A 120 19.64 -31.79 -8.99
CA GLY A 120 18.96 -32.42 -10.13
C GLY A 120 17.43 -32.32 -10.06
N GLU A 121 16.87 -31.37 -9.30
CA GLU A 121 15.42 -31.14 -9.21
C GLU A 121 14.95 -30.18 -10.32
N PRO A 122 13.69 -30.30 -10.80
CA PRO A 122 13.14 -29.40 -11.81
C PRO A 122 13.02 -27.95 -11.28
N PRO A 123 13.12 -26.94 -12.17
CA PRO A 123 12.98 -25.55 -11.79
C PRO A 123 11.54 -25.22 -11.36
N LEU A 124 11.42 -24.19 -10.54
CA LEU A 124 10.17 -23.51 -10.21
C LEU A 124 9.95 -22.32 -11.12
N GLU A 125 8.68 -22.04 -11.37
CA GLU A 125 8.23 -20.76 -11.90
C GLU A 125 7.97 -19.76 -10.76
N PRO A 126 8.22 -18.46 -10.97
CA PRO A 126 7.82 -17.44 -10.01
C PRO A 126 6.30 -17.36 -9.97
N LEU A 127 5.77 -16.84 -8.85
CA LEU A 127 4.34 -16.65 -8.68
C LEU A 127 3.75 -15.81 -9.83
N TYR A 128 4.44 -14.72 -10.15
CA TYR A 128 4.23 -13.87 -11.31
C TYR A 128 5.55 -13.16 -11.64
N THR A 129 5.61 -12.57 -12.83
CA THR A 129 6.77 -11.93 -13.43
C THR A 129 6.58 -10.42 -13.55
N ARG A 130 7.65 -9.70 -13.89
CA ARG A 130 7.54 -8.25 -14.21
C ARG A 130 6.61 -7.99 -15.37
N LYS A 131 6.58 -8.88 -16.37
CA LYS A 131 5.67 -8.79 -17.51
C LYS A 131 4.21 -8.87 -17.07
N ASP A 132 3.89 -9.74 -16.12
CA ASP A 132 2.53 -9.86 -15.58
C ASP A 132 2.12 -8.58 -14.82
N ALA A 133 3.07 -7.96 -14.12
CA ALA A 133 2.84 -6.67 -13.48
C ALA A 133 2.63 -5.56 -14.51
N GLU A 134 3.49 -5.48 -15.52
CA GLU A 134 3.37 -4.52 -16.63
C GLU A 134 2.02 -4.63 -17.35
N GLU A 135 1.54 -5.85 -17.60
CA GLU A 135 0.20 -6.09 -18.16
C GLU A 135 -0.87 -5.49 -17.27
N ALA A 136 -0.90 -5.86 -15.98
CA ALA A 136 -1.88 -5.35 -15.02
C ALA A 136 -1.91 -3.81 -14.97
N LEU A 137 -0.73 -3.20 -15.05
CA LEU A 137 -0.57 -1.76 -15.03
C LEU A 137 -1.25 -1.06 -16.22
N THR A 138 -1.50 -1.74 -17.35
CA THR A 138 -2.21 -1.17 -18.51
C THR A 138 -3.73 -1.05 -18.33
N HIS A 139 -4.31 -1.72 -17.33
CA HIS A 139 -5.75 -1.77 -17.09
C HIS A 139 -6.23 -0.83 -15.98
N ARG A 140 -5.35 0.05 -15.47
CA ARG A 140 -5.71 0.99 -14.39
C ARG A 140 -6.65 2.09 -14.89
N VAL A 141 -7.64 2.39 -14.07
CA VAL A 141 -8.59 3.48 -14.27
C VAL A 141 -8.65 4.31 -13.00
N GLN A 142 -8.25 5.57 -13.11
CA GLN A 142 -8.12 6.48 -11.98
C GLN A 142 -9.41 7.25 -11.72
N HIS A 143 -9.78 7.40 -10.45
CA HIS A 143 -10.95 8.19 -10.05
C HIS A 143 -10.60 9.16 -8.91
N PRO A 144 -11.22 10.35 -8.88
CA PRO A 144 -11.14 11.23 -7.72
C PRO A 144 -11.97 10.68 -6.55
N TYR A 145 -11.69 11.18 -5.35
CA TYR A 145 -12.56 10.95 -4.20
C TYR A 145 -13.97 11.54 -4.42
N GLU A 146 -14.94 10.99 -3.71
CA GLU A 146 -16.31 11.50 -3.54
C GLU A 146 -17.14 11.57 -4.83
N LYS A 147 -16.65 11.03 -5.95
CA LYS A 147 -17.37 10.96 -7.22
C LYS A 147 -17.92 9.56 -7.46
N TRP A 148 -19.22 9.48 -7.73
CA TRP A 148 -19.89 8.24 -8.13
C TRP A 148 -19.44 7.80 -9.52
N VAL A 149 -19.11 6.52 -9.63
CA VAL A 149 -18.68 5.85 -10.85
C VAL A 149 -19.52 4.59 -11.01
N SER A 150 -19.95 4.29 -12.24
CA SER A 150 -20.68 3.07 -12.58
C SER A 150 -19.80 2.18 -13.45
N PRO A 151 -19.03 1.23 -12.87
CA PRO A 151 -18.10 0.38 -13.62
C PRO A 151 -18.80 -0.68 -14.47
N GLY A 152 -20.05 -1.00 -14.14
CA GLY A 152 -20.85 -1.99 -14.83
C GLY A 152 -22.32 -1.97 -14.38
N PRO A 153 -23.17 -2.80 -14.98
CA PRO A 153 -24.60 -2.82 -14.68
C PRO A 153 -24.89 -3.13 -13.21
N GLY A 154 -25.77 -2.34 -12.59
CA GLY A 154 -26.24 -2.58 -11.23
C GLY A 154 -25.19 -2.33 -10.13
N VAL A 155 -24.04 -1.73 -10.46
CA VAL A 155 -23.02 -1.35 -9.48
C VAL A 155 -22.65 0.12 -9.67
N ARG A 156 -22.58 0.86 -8.56
CA ARG A 156 -21.84 2.12 -8.50
C ARG A 156 -20.99 2.17 -7.25
N PHE A 157 -19.86 2.88 -7.34
CA PHE A 157 -18.96 3.08 -6.21
C PHE A 157 -18.47 4.52 -6.15
N ARG A 158 -17.92 4.91 -5.00
CA ARG A 158 -17.05 6.09 -4.86
C ARG A 158 -16.02 5.86 -3.78
N PHE A 159 -14.90 6.55 -3.91
CA PHE A 159 -13.81 6.50 -2.95
C PHE A 159 -13.97 7.59 -1.89
N TRP A 160 -13.68 7.24 -0.64
CA TRP A 160 -13.54 8.15 0.48
C TRP A 160 -12.14 8.05 1.04
N ASN A 161 -11.56 9.16 1.49
CA ASN A 161 -10.23 9.15 2.09
C ASN A 161 -10.20 8.20 3.30
N ALA A 162 -9.26 7.24 3.31
CA ALA A 162 -9.06 6.33 4.43
C ALA A 162 -7.96 6.79 5.40
N GLY A 163 -7.21 7.86 5.08
CA GLY A 163 -6.15 8.40 5.94
C GLY A 163 -4.94 7.48 6.18
N HIS A 164 -4.89 6.31 5.52
CA HIS A 164 -3.81 5.33 5.67
C HIS A 164 -2.58 5.78 4.89
N ILE A 165 -2.45 5.44 3.61
CA ILE A 165 -1.38 5.96 2.76
C ILE A 165 -1.91 6.99 1.76
N ILE A 166 -1.04 7.70 1.05
CA ILE A 166 -1.47 8.61 -0.03
C ILE A 166 -2.35 7.86 -1.04
N GLY A 167 -3.54 8.39 -1.29
CA GLY A 167 -4.52 7.76 -2.18
C GLY A 167 -5.32 6.60 -1.57
N SER A 168 -5.07 6.21 -0.32
CA SER A 168 -5.84 5.14 0.33
C SER A 168 -7.31 5.52 0.47
N ALA A 169 -8.18 4.54 0.19
CA ALA A 169 -9.60 4.76 0.11
C ALA A 169 -10.43 3.71 0.82
N SER A 170 -11.44 4.17 1.55
CA SER A 170 -12.64 3.39 1.84
C SER A 170 -13.55 3.44 0.62
N ILE A 171 -14.18 2.31 0.29
CA ILE A 171 -14.98 2.15 -0.92
C ILE A 171 -16.45 2.04 -0.52
N GLU A 172 -17.22 3.07 -0.82
CA GLU A 172 -18.67 3.04 -0.74
C GLU A 172 -19.22 2.38 -2.01
N LEU A 173 -20.13 1.43 -1.82
CA LEU A 173 -20.74 0.63 -2.88
C LEU A 173 -22.26 0.67 -2.78
N GLU A 174 -22.90 0.75 -3.94
CA GLU A 174 -24.28 0.35 -4.11
C GLU A 174 -24.35 -0.76 -5.16
N VAL A 175 -24.90 -1.89 -4.74
CA VAL A 175 -25.04 -3.09 -5.58
C VAL A 175 -26.51 -3.47 -5.63
N MET A 176 -27.09 -3.52 -6.83
CA MET A 176 -28.48 -3.89 -7.03
C MET A 176 -28.69 -5.39 -6.78
N ASP A 177 -29.71 -5.73 -5.99
CA ASP A 177 -30.15 -7.10 -5.80
C ASP A 177 -31.07 -7.59 -6.95
N ALA A 178 -31.66 -8.78 -6.79
CA ALA A 178 -32.56 -9.36 -7.79
C ALA A 178 -33.86 -8.58 -8.01
N GLU A 179 -34.22 -7.70 -7.09
CA GLU A 179 -35.47 -6.93 -7.02
C GLU A 179 -35.19 -5.44 -7.29
N ASP A 180 -34.03 -5.11 -7.88
CA ASP A 180 -33.54 -3.76 -8.16
C ASP A 180 -33.46 -2.85 -6.92
N ARG A 181 -33.26 -3.45 -5.74
CA ARG A 181 -33.01 -2.70 -4.50
C ARG A 181 -31.50 -2.54 -4.28
N PRO A 182 -31.01 -1.33 -3.96
CA PRO A 182 -29.60 -1.11 -3.69
C PRO A 182 -29.23 -1.66 -2.31
N VAL A 183 -28.23 -2.54 -2.27
CA VAL A 183 -27.51 -2.89 -1.03
C VAL A 183 -26.33 -1.93 -0.89
N ARG A 184 -26.27 -1.19 0.21
CA ARG A 184 -25.22 -0.20 0.50
C ARG A 184 -24.12 -0.82 1.37
N LEU A 185 -22.91 -0.91 0.84
CA LEU A 185 -21.75 -1.43 1.58
C LEU A 185 -20.65 -0.38 1.70
N LEU A 186 -19.89 -0.43 2.78
CA LEU A 186 -18.62 0.28 2.91
C LEU A 186 -17.50 -0.71 3.22
N PHE A 187 -16.45 -0.70 2.41
CA PHE A 187 -15.20 -1.40 2.72
C PHE A 187 -14.20 -0.36 3.20
N SER A 188 -13.69 -0.50 4.42
CA SER A 188 -12.79 0.52 4.98
C SER A 188 -11.46 0.59 4.26
N GLY A 189 -10.98 -0.55 3.73
CA GLY A 189 -9.54 -0.73 3.51
C GLY A 189 -8.81 -0.69 4.86
N ASP A 190 -7.54 -0.31 4.84
CA ASP A 190 -6.82 0.05 6.06
C ASP A 190 -7.12 1.49 6.44
N LEU A 191 -7.31 1.76 7.73
CA LEU A 191 -7.64 3.09 8.24
C LEU A 191 -6.42 3.74 8.89
N GLY A 192 -6.24 5.01 8.56
CA GLY A 192 -5.25 5.87 9.20
C GLY A 192 -5.54 6.09 10.69
N PRO A 193 -4.49 6.31 11.51
CA PRO A 193 -4.67 6.80 12.87
C PRO A 193 -5.13 8.27 12.86
N ASP A 194 -5.75 8.71 13.95
CA ASP A 194 -6.23 10.09 14.15
C ASP A 194 -5.11 11.14 13.99
N GLU A 195 -3.88 10.82 14.43
CA GLU A 195 -2.77 11.76 14.48
C GLU A 195 -1.69 11.40 13.43
N LYS A 196 -1.79 12.04 12.26
CA LYS A 196 -0.90 11.78 11.12
C LYS A 196 -0.60 13.03 10.30
N VAL A 197 0.56 13.05 9.65
CA VAL A 197 0.93 14.07 8.67
C VAL A 197 0.51 13.64 7.25
N PHE A 198 0.32 14.61 6.35
CA PHE A 198 -0.02 14.48 4.93
C PHE A 198 -1.48 14.25 4.56
N TYR A 199 -2.34 13.70 5.42
CA TYR A 199 -3.70 13.33 5.00
C TYR A 199 -4.75 13.83 5.98
N ARG A 200 -5.96 14.02 5.46
CA ARG A 200 -7.16 14.20 6.27
C ARG A 200 -7.43 12.95 7.09
N GLU A 201 -8.15 13.14 8.19
CA GLU A 201 -8.80 12.05 8.90
C GLU A 201 -9.69 11.22 7.94
N PRO A 202 -9.89 9.93 8.22
CA PRO A 202 -10.81 9.10 7.46
C PRO A 202 -12.23 9.68 7.49
N ASP A 203 -12.94 9.65 6.36
CA ASP A 203 -14.32 10.16 6.26
C ASP A 203 -15.20 9.16 5.49
N ALA A 204 -16.51 9.15 5.79
CA ALA A 204 -17.54 8.45 5.04
C ALA A 204 -18.94 8.88 5.53
N PRO A 205 -19.98 8.85 4.68
CA PRO A 205 -21.35 9.14 5.09
C PRO A 205 -21.91 8.01 5.96
N ALA A 206 -23.05 8.23 6.60
CA ALA A 206 -23.75 7.20 7.35
C ALA A 206 -24.79 6.45 6.48
N GLY A 207 -25.38 5.39 7.07
CA GLY A 207 -26.55 4.69 6.51
C GLY A 207 -26.21 3.53 5.57
N PHE A 208 -25.10 2.84 5.80
CA PHE A 208 -24.77 1.59 5.12
C PHE A 208 -25.53 0.42 5.73
N ASP A 209 -25.91 -0.56 4.90
CA ASP A 209 -26.47 -1.82 5.37
C ASP A 209 -25.38 -2.70 5.98
N TYR A 210 -24.17 -2.67 5.39
CA TYR A 210 -23.01 -3.44 5.83
C TYR A 210 -21.74 -2.60 5.80
N ILE A 211 -20.90 -2.77 6.82
CA ILE A 211 -19.55 -2.21 6.87
C ILE A 211 -18.57 -3.37 7.04
N VAL A 212 -17.62 -3.48 6.12
CA VAL A 212 -16.47 -4.37 6.22
C VAL A 212 -15.28 -3.52 6.67
N CYS A 213 -14.98 -3.60 7.97
CA CYS A 213 -13.94 -2.81 8.60
C CYS A 213 -12.71 -3.67 8.88
N GLU A 214 -11.52 -3.12 8.66
CA GLU A 214 -10.29 -3.71 9.16
C GLU A 214 -10.28 -3.82 10.69
N SER A 215 -9.42 -4.68 11.22
CA SER A 215 -9.34 -4.91 12.66
C SER A 215 -7.91 -5.15 13.13
N THR A 216 -6.92 -4.52 12.47
CA THR A 216 -5.48 -4.72 12.75
C THR A 216 -5.15 -4.49 14.22
N TYR A 217 -5.81 -3.49 14.83
CA TYR A 217 -5.65 -3.13 16.23
C TYR A 217 -6.89 -3.42 17.09
N GLY A 218 -7.91 -4.11 16.57
CA GLY A 218 -9.19 -4.31 17.27
C GLY A 218 -9.11 -5.09 18.58
N GLY A 219 -8.00 -5.78 18.86
CA GLY A 219 -7.78 -6.54 20.10
C GLY A 219 -6.90 -5.84 21.15
N ARG A 220 -6.52 -4.57 20.94
CA ARG A 220 -5.60 -3.86 21.85
C ARG A 220 -6.01 -2.40 22.03
N ASN A 221 -5.97 -1.91 23.26
CA ASN A 221 -5.98 -0.47 23.50
C ASN A 221 -4.63 0.11 23.07
N ARG A 222 -4.66 1.15 22.26
CA ARG A 222 -3.47 1.91 21.87
C ARG A 222 -3.39 3.17 22.71
N GLU A 223 -2.16 3.62 22.94
CA GLU A 223 -1.94 4.97 23.43
C GLU A 223 -2.14 5.94 22.26
N ASP A 224 -2.96 6.95 22.48
CA ASP A 224 -3.16 8.04 21.53
C ASP A 224 -1.93 8.96 21.59
N TYR A 225 -1.04 8.83 20.60
CA TYR A 225 0.12 9.69 20.45
C TYR A 225 -0.24 10.88 19.57
N THR A 226 -0.15 12.08 20.13
CA THR A 226 -0.19 13.31 19.34
C THR A 226 1.06 13.44 18.46
N LEU A 227 0.96 14.20 17.37
CA LEU A 227 2.14 14.55 16.54
C LEU A 227 3.28 15.16 17.38
N ALA A 228 2.96 15.96 18.40
CA ALA A 228 3.95 16.54 19.29
C ALA A 228 4.69 15.49 20.13
N GLN A 229 3.97 14.53 20.72
CA GLN A 229 4.58 13.45 21.52
C GLN A 229 5.42 12.53 20.66
N ARG A 230 4.97 12.22 19.44
CA ARG A 230 5.71 11.45 18.45
C ARG A 230 7.05 12.12 18.10
N ARG A 231 7.03 13.41 17.78
CA ARG A 231 8.22 14.21 17.46
C ARG A 231 9.17 14.31 18.65
N GLU A 232 8.64 14.48 19.85
CA GLU A 232 9.43 14.51 21.07
C GLU A 232 10.15 13.18 21.31
N ALA A 233 9.47 12.04 21.10
CA ALA A 233 10.11 10.73 21.18
C ALA A 233 11.22 10.55 20.15
N LEU A 234 10.97 10.96 18.90
CA LEU A 234 11.97 10.90 17.83
C LEU A 234 13.18 11.79 18.13
N LYS A 235 12.96 13.03 18.60
CA LYS A 235 14.01 13.96 19.02
C LYS A 235 14.95 13.34 20.05
N ARG A 236 14.38 12.69 21.09
CA ARG A 236 15.18 12.05 22.14
C ARG A 236 16.10 10.96 21.58
N GLU A 237 15.60 10.11 20.69
CA GLU A 237 16.41 9.05 20.08
C GLU A 237 17.49 9.60 19.14
N ILE A 238 17.18 10.64 18.36
CA ILE A 238 18.17 11.32 17.50
C ILE A 238 19.30 11.91 18.36
N ASN A 239 18.97 12.74 19.34
CA ASN A 239 19.99 13.40 20.17
C ASN A 239 20.82 12.38 20.96
N ARG A 240 20.20 11.33 21.51
CA ARG A 240 20.91 10.25 22.20
C ARG A 240 21.92 9.52 21.30
N ALA A 241 21.59 9.29 20.04
CA ALA A 241 22.50 8.67 19.09
C ALA A 241 23.67 9.60 18.74
N MET A 242 23.37 10.89 18.51
CA MET A 242 24.38 11.91 18.19
C MET A 242 25.36 12.14 19.36
N ASP A 243 24.86 12.22 20.61
CA ASP A 243 25.68 12.39 21.82
C ASP A 243 26.67 11.24 22.03
N ARG A 244 26.35 10.06 21.52
CA ARG A 244 27.21 8.86 21.56
C ARG A 244 28.20 8.80 20.40
N GLY A 245 28.15 9.75 19.45
CA GLY A 245 28.96 9.74 18.23
C GLY A 245 28.64 8.57 17.29
N GLY A 246 27.42 8.02 17.36
CA GLY A 246 27.00 6.86 16.58
C GLY A 246 25.96 7.18 15.51
N ASN A 247 25.63 6.17 14.71
CA ASN A 247 24.56 6.26 13.72
C ASN A 247 23.22 5.84 14.33
N LEU A 248 22.14 6.54 13.94
CA LEU A 248 20.77 6.08 14.18
C LEU A 248 20.25 5.36 12.93
N VAL A 249 19.92 4.08 13.06
CA VAL A 249 19.34 3.27 11.97
C VAL A 249 17.87 3.02 12.28
N ILE A 250 16.98 3.48 11.39
CA ILE A 250 15.52 3.34 11.54
C ILE A 250 15.00 2.44 10.41
N PRO A 251 14.63 1.17 10.69
CA PRO A 251 13.95 0.35 9.71
C PRO A 251 12.51 0.86 9.51
N ALA A 252 12.14 1.16 8.27
CA ALA A 252 10.82 1.68 7.93
C ALA A 252 10.34 1.10 6.59
N PHE A 253 9.02 1.08 6.39
CA PHE A 253 8.44 0.79 5.08
C PHE A 253 8.79 1.89 4.08
N ALA A 254 9.03 1.50 2.83
CA ALA A 254 9.40 2.43 1.75
C ALA A 254 8.25 3.40 1.37
N VAL A 255 7.02 3.00 1.65
CA VAL A 255 5.80 3.78 1.44
C VAL A 255 5.31 4.29 2.78
N GLU A 256 4.89 5.56 2.81
CA GLU A 256 4.31 6.28 3.95
C GLU A 256 5.27 6.46 5.12
N ARG A 257 5.62 5.41 5.87
CA ARG A 257 6.39 5.56 7.12
C ARG A 257 7.73 6.27 6.94
N SER A 258 8.42 6.03 5.83
CA SER A 258 9.66 6.75 5.49
C SER A 258 9.40 8.23 5.28
N GLN A 259 8.36 8.60 4.54
CA GLN A 259 8.00 9.98 4.23
C GLN A 259 7.59 10.74 5.49
N GLU A 260 6.84 10.11 6.40
CA GLU A 260 6.49 10.75 7.68
C GLU A 260 7.71 10.99 8.56
N LEU A 261 8.62 10.01 8.66
CA LEU A 261 9.85 10.16 9.43
C LEU A 261 10.73 11.26 8.87
N LEU A 262 10.86 11.33 7.54
CA LEU A 262 11.59 12.43 6.89
C LEU A 262 10.98 13.77 7.26
N HIS A 263 9.66 13.90 7.19
CA HIS A 263 8.94 15.13 7.55
C HIS A 263 9.14 15.54 9.01
N ASP A 264 9.03 14.60 9.94
CA ASP A 264 9.27 14.87 11.36
C ASP A 264 10.72 15.28 11.63
N ILE A 265 11.70 14.58 11.02
CA ILE A 265 13.13 14.92 11.14
C ILE A 265 13.38 16.32 10.58
N GLY A 266 12.83 16.62 9.40
CA GLY A 266 12.97 17.94 8.78
C GLY A 266 12.38 19.05 9.65
N THR A 267 11.21 18.80 10.24
CA THR A 267 10.55 19.76 11.15
C THR A 267 11.42 20.04 12.37
N LEU A 268 11.98 18.99 13.00
CA LEU A 268 12.89 19.13 14.14
C LEU A 268 14.19 19.86 13.76
N ILE A 269 14.73 19.63 12.55
CA ILE A 269 15.90 20.36 12.03
C ILE A 269 15.58 21.84 11.86
N LYS A 270 14.45 22.18 11.21
CA LYS A 270 14.01 23.57 10.96
C LYS A 270 13.80 24.33 12.27
N ASN A 271 13.32 23.65 13.31
CA ASN A 271 13.13 24.22 14.64
C ASN A 271 14.43 24.31 15.46
N GLY A 272 15.55 23.77 14.97
CA GLY A 272 16.83 23.72 15.71
C GLY A 272 16.82 22.75 16.90
N GLU A 273 15.87 21.81 16.95
CA GLU A 273 15.71 20.85 18.04
C GLU A 273 16.64 19.62 17.91
N VAL A 274 17.06 19.33 16.68
CA VAL A 274 18.06 18.32 16.35
C VAL A 274 19.00 18.86 15.27
N ASN A 275 20.24 18.38 15.25
CA ASN A 275 21.21 18.74 14.21
C ASN A 275 22.02 17.53 13.73
N PRO A 276 21.37 16.54 13.07
CA PRO A 276 22.11 15.44 12.46
C PRO A 276 23.05 15.99 11.38
N GLY A 277 24.23 15.36 11.26
CA GLY A 277 25.19 15.70 10.21
C GLY A 277 24.63 15.41 8.82
N ARG A 278 24.06 14.20 8.63
CA ARG A 278 23.40 13.74 7.40
C ARG A 278 22.25 12.80 7.72
N VAL A 279 21.23 12.79 6.86
CA VAL A 279 20.07 11.90 6.91
C VAL A 279 19.96 11.18 5.57
N PHE A 280 19.96 9.84 5.59
CA PHE A 280 19.88 9.03 4.38
C PHE A 280 18.53 8.31 4.29
N LEU A 281 17.86 8.42 3.15
CA LEU A 281 16.79 7.49 2.77
C LEU A 281 17.39 6.41 1.88
N ASP A 282 17.72 5.26 2.47
CA ASP A 282 18.42 4.18 1.77
C ASP A 282 17.46 3.15 1.13
N SER A 283 16.75 3.55 0.08
CA SER A 283 15.86 2.65 -0.67
C SER A 283 15.51 3.23 -2.04
N PRO A 284 15.92 2.56 -3.15
CA PRO A 284 15.53 2.97 -4.50
C PRO A 284 14.01 3.01 -4.70
N LEU A 285 13.27 2.12 -4.03
CA LEU A 285 11.81 2.13 -4.04
C LEU A 285 11.26 3.37 -3.32
N ALA A 286 11.80 3.69 -2.14
CA ALA A 286 11.36 4.86 -1.38
C ALA A 286 11.65 6.17 -2.13
N SER A 287 12.74 6.25 -2.92
CA SER A 287 12.99 7.38 -3.82
C SER A 287 11.87 7.56 -4.85
N ARG A 288 11.49 6.48 -5.54
CA ARG A 288 10.41 6.51 -6.55
C ARG A 288 9.05 6.84 -5.91
N VAL A 289 8.74 6.25 -4.76
CA VAL A 289 7.52 6.55 -4.00
C VAL A 289 7.48 8.02 -3.58
N THR A 290 8.62 8.59 -3.17
CA THR A 290 8.72 10.00 -2.80
C THR A 290 8.38 10.94 -3.97
N ARG A 291 8.61 10.51 -5.22
CA ARG A 291 8.15 11.26 -6.40
C ARG A 291 6.62 11.35 -6.46
N VAL A 292 5.92 10.25 -6.20
CA VAL A 292 4.44 10.23 -6.14
C VAL A 292 3.91 11.20 -5.07
N TYR A 293 4.59 11.26 -3.93
CA TYR A 293 4.26 12.22 -2.86
C TYR A 293 4.45 13.67 -3.32
N ARG A 294 5.50 13.95 -4.09
CA ARG A 294 5.74 15.29 -4.64
C ARG A 294 4.68 15.68 -5.67
N ASP A 295 4.31 14.76 -6.56
CA ASP A 295 3.35 15.00 -7.64
C ASP A 295 1.92 15.23 -7.11
N HIS A 296 1.64 14.79 -5.89
CA HIS A 296 0.34 14.93 -5.21
C HIS A 296 0.44 15.76 -3.92
N ALA A 297 1.45 16.64 -3.81
CA ALA A 297 1.68 17.44 -2.61
C ALA A 297 0.55 18.45 -2.33
N ASP A 298 -0.27 18.77 -3.33
CA ASP A 298 -1.49 19.60 -3.20
C ASP A 298 -2.55 18.96 -2.31
N MET A 299 -2.49 17.64 -2.12
CA MET A 299 -3.39 16.89 -1.24
C MET A 299 -2.94 16.94 0.23
N PHE A 300 -1.75 17.46 0.53
CA PHE A 300 -1.17 17.38 1.87
C PHE A 300 -1.83 18.32 2.87
N GLN A 301 -2.14 17.78 4.05
CA GLN A 301 -2.60 18.52 5.22
C GLN A 301 -1.67 18.26 6.43
N ASP A 302 -1.72 19.16 7.41
CA ASP A 302 -0.91 19.12 8.64
C ASP A 302 0.62 19.02 8.43
N VAL A 303 1.08 19.63 7.33
CA VAL A 303 2.51 19.71 6.98
C VAL A 303 3.14 21.04 7.40
N GLN A 304 4.21 20.98 8.20
CA GLN A 304 5.03 22.16 8.59
C GLN A 304 6.17 22.46 7.61
N LEU A 305 6.46 21.50 6.73
CA LEU A 305 7.39 21.62 5.61
C LEU A 305 6.64 21.30 4.33
N SER A 306 6.81 22.12 3.30
CA SER A 306 6.43 21.74 1.94
C SER A 306 7.25 20.54 1.47
N ALA A 307 6.75 19.81 0.46
CA ALA A 307 7.52 18.75 -0.19
C ALA A 307 8.89 19.28 -0.66
N ASP A 308 8.95 20.50 -1.19
CA ASP A 308 10.20 21.12 -1.63
C ASP A 308 11.14 21.47 -0.47
N GLU A 309 10.64 21.96 0.66
CA GLU A 309 11.46 22.22 1.84
C GLU A 309 12.04 20.92 2.40
N LEU A 310 11.24 19.85 2.42
CA LEU A 310 11.67 18.56 2.93
C LEU A 310 12.70 17.88 2.04
N PHE A 311 12.46 17.85 0.73
CA PHE A 311 13.28 17.07 -0.21
C PHE A 311 14.47 17.83 -0.82
N ASN A 312 14.55 19.15 -0.64
CA ASN A 312 15.70 19.95 -1.12
C ASN A 312 16.67 20.38 0.00
N ASP A 313 16.41 20.02 1.27
CA ASP A 313 17.37 20.28 2.35
C ASP A 313 18.64 19.42 2.15
N ARG A 314 19.80 20.08 2.16
CA ARG A 314 21.13 19.50 1.90
C ARG A 314 21.54 18.42 2.88
N LYS A 315 20.89 18.35 4.05
CA LYS A 315 21.11 17.29 5.04
C LYS A 315 20.50 15.96 4.61
N PHE A 316 19.48 15.97 3.76
CA PHE A 316 18.84 14.77 3.26
C PHE A 316 19.53 14.28 1.99
N THR A 317 19.75 12.98 1.93
CA THR A 317 20.30 12.30 0.75
C THR A 317 19.44 11.07 0.48
N ILE A 318 18.81 11.04 -0.69
CA ILE A 318 18.02 9.89 -1.17
C ILE A 318 18.95 9.03 -2.01
N THR A 319 19.10 7.74 -1.68
CA THR A 319 19.86 6.81 -2.53
C THR A 319 18.97 6.16 -3.57
N GLU A 320 19.47 6.08 -4.80
CA GLU A 320 18.73 5.54 -5.94
C GLU A 320 19.33 4.23 -6.45
N SER A 321 20.56 3.89 -6.01
CA SER A 321 21.26 2.69 -6.46
C SER A 321 21.89 1.87 -5.34
N VAL A 322 22.07 0.57 -5.62
CA VAL A 322 22.81 -0.35 -4.74
C VAL A 322 24.24 0.12 -4.50
N GLN A 323 24.84 0.82 -5.47
CA GLN A 323 26.19 1.34 -5.34
C GLN A 323 26.24 2.50 -4.34
N GLU A 324 25.30 3.44 -4.42
CA GLU A 324 25.18 4.53 -3.46
C GLU A 324 24.93 4.04 -2.03
N SER A 325 24.03 3.04 -1.87
CA SER A 325 23.80 2.38 -0.57
C SER A 325 25.11 1.82 0.03
N LYS A 326 25.93 1.15 -0.80
CA LYS A 326 27.24 0.65 -0.35
C LYS A 326 28.19 1.79 0.03
N ASP A 327 28.14 2.90 -0.68
CA ASP A 327 29.01 4.06 -0.46
C ASP A 327 28.70 4.80 0.85
N ILE A 328 27.46 4.69 1.38
CA ILE A 328 27.12 5.18 2.74
C ILE A 328 28.07 4.59 3.80
N ASN A 329 28.44 3.32 3.69
CA ASN A 329 29.33 2.67 4.65
C ASN A 329 30.74 3.28 4.72
N ARG A 330 31.11 4.12 3.75
CA ARG A 330 32.41 4.81 3.70
C ARG A 330 32.38 6.19 4.36
N ILE A 331 31.19 6.70 4.68
CA ILE A 331 31.02 8.01 5.31
C ILE A 331 31.41 7.90 6.78
N ARG A 332 32.28 8.80 7.23
CA ARG A 332 32.65 8.95 8.64
C ARG A 332 32.02 10.24 9.17
N GLY A 333 31.40 10.13 10.36
CA GLY A 333 30.81 11.25 11.09
C GLY A 333 31.84 12.21 11.62
#